data_AF-A0A947EP68-F1
#
_entry.id   AF-A0A947EP68-F1
#
_cell.length_a   1.000
_cell.length_b   1.000
_cell.length_c   1.000
_cell.angle_alpha   90.00
_cell.angle_beta   90.00
_cell.angle_gamma   90.00
#
_symmetry.space_group_name_H-M   'P 1'
#
loop_
_entity.id
_entity.type
_entity.pdbx_description
1 polymer ?
#
loop_
_entity_poly.entity_id
_entity_poly.type
_entity_poly.pdbx_seq_one_letter_code
_entity_poly.pdbx_strand_id
1 'polypeptide(L)'
;EGVDACFYWYDNNWHYYRKWEHLTGPKSLGPLNEQVIKRVSEQTQGEFAASDHWMGRTISCLVKLSWSSEEVNQRATLMQKVLREILTKV
;
A
#
# COMPACT_ATOMS: atom_id res chain seq x y z
N GLU A 1 -2.64 12.98 12.94
CA GLU A 1 -1.98 12.02 13.85
C GLU A 1 -3.04 11.32 14.70
N GLY A 2 -2.82 10.07 15.10
CA GLY A 2 -3.76 9.34 15.99
C GLY A 2 -4.82 8.45 15.31
N VAL A 3 -4.81 8.32 13.98
CA VAL A 3 -5.64 7.34 13.26
C VAL A 3 -4.75 6.17 12.85
N ASP A 4 -4.84 5.06 13.58
CA ASP A 4 -4.02 3.87 13.32
C ASP A 4 -4.50 3.05 12.13
N ALA A 5 -3.68 2.09 11.70
CA ALA A 5 -4.02 1.11 10.66
C ALA A 5 -4.56 1.72 9.36
N CYS A 6 -3.95 2.84 8.96
CA CYS A 6 -4.11 3.46 7.66
C CYS A 6 -2.91 3.07 6.79
N PHE A 7 -3.17 2.42 5.67
CA PHE A 7 -2.15 1.87 4.80
C PHE A 7 -2.11 2.61 3.48
N TYR A 8 -0.98 3.26 3.21
CA TYR A 8 -0.68 3.80 1.90
C TYR A 8 0.09 2.75 1.09
N TRP A 9 -0.64 1.87 0.41
CA TRP A 9 -0.05 0.69 -0.23
C TRP A 9 0.94 1.02 -1.34
N TYR A 10 0.72 2.14 -2.03
CA TYR A 10 1.58 2.58 -3.14
C TYR A 10 3.06 2.71 -2.75
N ASP A 11 3.34 3.09 -1.51
CA ASP A 11 4.70 3.21 -0.96
C ASP A 11 4.97 2.21 0.18
N ASN A 12 4.12 1.18 0.31
CA ASN A 12 4.32 0.09 1.26
C ASN A 12 5.07 -1.09 0.61
N ASN A 13 5.91 -1.77 1.40
CA ASN A 13 6.81 -2.81 0.87
C ASN A 13 6.14 -4.11 0.43
N TRP A 14 4.90 -4.36 0.88
CA TRP A 14 4.33 -5.72 0.80
C TRP A 14 3.14 -5.83 -0.15
N HIS A 15 2.40 -4.75 -0.38
CA HIS A 15 1.10 -4.83 -1.06
C HIS A 15 1.08 -4.12 -2.42
N TYR A 16 2.23 -3.67 -2.93
CA TYR A 16 2.29 -3.04 -4.24
C TYR A 16 3.59 -3.31 -4.98
N TYR A 17 3.46 -3.58 -6.28
CA TYR A 17 4.55 -4.10 -7.14
C TYR A 17 5.80 -3.20 -7.15
N ARG A 18 5.64 -1.88 -6.96
CA ARG A 18 6.73 -0.90 -6.91
C ARG A 18 7.80 -1.21 -5.86
N LYS A 19 7.49 -1.98 -4.81
CA LYS A 19 8.41 -2.34 -3.73
C LYS A 19 8.72 -3.83 -3.65
N TRP A 20 8.33 -4.60 -4.67
CA TRP A 20 8.58 -6.04 -4.71
C TRP A 20 9.93 -6.38 -5.36
N GLU A 21 10.99 -5.67 -4.98
CA GLU A 21 12.35 -5.94 -5.52
C GLU A 21 12.82 -7.38 -5.25
N HIS A 22 12.24 -8.02 -4.24
CA HIS A 22 12.47 -9.43 -3.90
C HIS A 22 11.76 -10.42 -4.85
N LEU A 23 10.73 -9.99 -5.59
CA LEU A 23 10.07 -10.80 -6.62
C LEU A 23 10.54 -10.44 -8.03
N THR A 24 10.86 -9.16 -8.28
CA THR A 24 11.33 -8.68 -9.58
C THR A 24 12.85 -8.85 -9.76
N GLY A 25 13.60 -8.94 -8.67
CA GLY A 25 14.96 -9.45 -8.66
C GLY A 25 14.95 -10.94 -8.29
N PRO A 26 15.31 -11.88 -9.19
CA PRO A 26 15.30 -13.32 -8.93
C PRO A 26 16.39 -13.73 -7.91
N LYS A 27 16.21 -13.31 -6.66
CA LYS A 27 17.09 -13.56 -5.51
C LYS A 27 16.51 -14.70 -4.69
N SER A 28 17.31 -15.73 -4.47
CA SER A 28 16.95 -16.90 -3.68
C SER A 28 18.18 -17.51 -3.02
N LEU A 29 17.96 -18.32 -1.99
CA LEU A 29 19.04 -19.02 -1.29
C LEU A 29 19.71 -20.11 -2.15
N GLY A 30 18.92 -20.81 -2.97
CA GLY A 30 19.39 -21.80 -3.94
C GLY A 30 19.21 -21.33 -5.38
N PRO A 31 19.84 -21.99 -6.37
CA PRO A 31 19.70 -21.61 -7.77
C PRO A 31 18.25 -21.76 -8.24
N LEU A 32 17.76 -20.74 -8.96
CA LEU A 32 16.47 -20.81 -9.66
C LEU A 32 16.65 -21.44 -11.03
N ASN A 33 15.58 -22.08 -11.52
CA ASN A 33 15.53 -22.57 -12.90
C ASN A 33 15.68 -21.39 -13.88
N GLU A 34 16.47 -21.57 -14.93
CA GLU A 34 16.71 -20.55 -15.97
C GLU A 34 15.41 -20.00 -16.58
N GLN A 35 14.38 -20.84 -16.75
CA GLN A 35 13.07 -20.41 -17.23
C GLN A 35 12.40 -19.42 -16.28
N VAL A 36 12.57 -19.59 -14.97
CA VAL A 36 12.04 -18.68 -13.95
C VAL A 36 12.78 -17.35 -14.00
N ILE A 37 14.12 -17.37 -14.04
CA ILE A 37 14.95 -16.17 -14.13
C ILE A 37 14.57 -15.34 -15.36
N LYS A 38 14.42 -16.01 -16.51
CA LYS A 38 14.03 -15.36 -17.77
C LYS A 38 12.66 -14.69 -17.66
N ARG A 39 11.64 -15.41 -17.18
CA ARG A 39 10.28 -14.88 -17.03
C ARG A 39 10.19 -13.69 -16.08
N VAL A 40 10.85 -13.76 -14.93
CA VAL A 40 10.88 -12.67 -13.94
C VAL A 40 11.51 -11.41 -14.54
N SER A 41 12.63 -11.58 -15.26
CA SER A 41 13.33 -10.46 -15.90
C SER A 41 12.49 -9.79 -17.00
N GLU A 42 11.75 -10.58 -17.78
CA GLU A 42 10.81 -10.08 -18.80
C GLU A 42 9.63 -9.32 -18.18
N GLN A 43 9.09 -9.81 -17.06
CA GLN A 43 7.88 -9.25 -16.43
C GLN A 43 8.14 -7.96 -15.64
N THR A 44 9.39 -7.72 -15.23
CA THR A 44 9.82 -6.52 -14.47
C THR A 44 9.69 -5.21 -15.28
N GLN A 45 9.44 -5.30 -16.59
CA GLN A 45 9.28 -4.17 -17.51
C GLN A 45 7.83 -3.66 -17.61
N GLY A 46 6.87 -4.27 -16.91
CA GLY A 46 5.46 -3.90 -16.99
C GLY A 46 5.17 -2.57 -16.27
N GLU A 47 4.80 -1.54 -17.02
CA GLU A 47 4.22 -0.30 -16.46
C GLU A 47 2.72 -0.49 -16.21
N PHE A 48 2.26 -0.20 -14.98
CA PHE A 48 0.85 -0.31 -14.60
C PHE A 48 0.23 1.06 -14.34
N ALA A 49 0.31 1.97 -15.33
CA ALA A 49 -0.10 3.37 -15.18
C ALA A 49 -1.54 3.55 -14.65
N ALA A 50 -2.49 2.71 -15.09
CA ALA A 50 -3.87 2.74 -14.59
C ALA A 50 -3.93 2.41 -13.08
N SER A 51 -3.15 1.42 -12.64
CA SER A 51 -3.05 1.06 -11.22
C SER A 51 -2.37 2.17 -10.43
N ASP A 52 -1.27 2.74 -10.95
CA ASP A 52 -0.52 3.80 -10.27
C ASP A 52 -1.38 5.03 -10.03
N HIS A 53 -2.22 5.39 -11.02
CA HIS A 53 -3.16 6.52 -10.92
C HIS A 53 -4.12 6.42 -9.73
N TRP A 54 -4.63 5.22 -9.45
CA TRP A 54 -5.55 4.98 -8.33
C TRP A 54 -4.80 4.76 -7.02
N MET A 55 -3.80 3.90 -7.02
CA MET A 55 -3.08 3.51 -5.81
C MET A 55 -2.26 4.66 -5.24
N GLY A 56 -1.68 5.51 -6.09
CA GLY A 56 -0.93 6.69 -5.67
C GLY A 56 -1.73 7.71 -4.85
N ARG A 57 -3.06 7.61 -4.84
CA ARG A 57 -3.96 8.49 -4.07
C ARG A 57 -4.93 7.74 -3.15
N THR A 58 -4.71 6.44 -2.95
CA THR A 58 -5.59 5.60 -2.14
C THR A 58 -4.93 5.23 -0.82
N ILE A 59 -5.66 5.45 0.28
CA ILE A 59 -5.31 4.97 1.61
C ILE A 59 -6.40 3.98 2.04
N SER A 60 -6.02 2.76 2.40
CA SER A 60 -6.95 1.79 2.97
C SER A 60 -6.94 1.87 4.50
N CYS A 61 -8.11 1.93 5.12
CA CYS A 61 -8.26 1.94 6.58
C CYS A 61 -8.77 0.57 7.05
N LEU A 62 -8.05 -0.09 7.95
CA LEU A 62 -8.52 -1.34 8.57
C LEU A 62 -9.77 -1.07 9.42
N VAL A 63 -10.74 -1.98 9.37
CA VAL A 63 -11.90 -1.99 10.27
C VAL A 63 -11.72 -3.12 11.28
N LYS A 64 -11.53 -2.80 12.56
CA LYS A 64 -11.40 -3.83 13.60
C LYS A 64 -12.77 -4.15 14.18
N LEU A 65 -13.06 -5.44 14.29
CA LEU A 65 -14.32 -5.93 14.88
C LEU A 65 -14.39 -5.71 16.40
N SER A 66 -13.24 -5.53 17.05
CA SER A 66 -13.13 -5.34 18.51
C SER A 66 -13.43 -3.92 18.98
N TRP A 67 -13.68 -2.98 18.06
CA TRP A 67 -13.89 -1.59 18.42
C TRP A 67 -15.25 -1.37 19.10
N SER A 68 -15.22 -0.68 20.23
CA SER A 68 -16.39 -0.10 20.88
C SER A 68 -16.93 1.09 20.08
N SER A 69 -18.19 1.46 20.31
CA SER A 69 -18.80 2.64 19.69
C SER A 69 -18.03 3.93 19.97
N GLU A 70 -17.42 4.05 21.16
CA GLU A 70 -16.60 5.21 21.53
C GLU A 70 -15.33 5.29 20.68
N GLU A 71 -14.61 4.18 20.53
CA GLU A 71 -13.40 4.13 19.68
C GLU A 71 -13.71 4.44 18.21
N VAL A 72 -14.85 3.96 17.70
CA VAL A 72 -15.31 4.27 16.34
C VAL A 72 -15.59 5.78 16.19
N ASN A 73 -16.30 6.39 17.15
CA ASN A 73 -16.60 7.82 17.15
C ASN A 73 -15.34 8.69 17.26
N GLN A 74 -14.41 8.29 18.14
CA GLN A 74 -13.12 8.96 18.28
C GLN A 74 -12.33 8.90 16.97
N ARG A 75 -12.27 7.73 16.33
CA ARG A 75 -11.62 7.55 15.02
C ARG A 75 -12.25 8.45 13.97
N ALA A 76 -13.58 8.48 13.86
CA ALA A 76 -14.30 9.31 12.88
C ALA A 76 -14.01 10.81 13.07
N THR A 77 -14.00 11.27 14.33
CA THR A 77 -13.70 12.67 14.68
C THR A 77 -12.27 13.04 14.29
N LEU A 78 -11.30 12.18 14.58
CA LEU A 78 -9.90 12.39 14.21
C LEU A 78 -9.70 12.40 12.69
N MET A 79 -10.33 11.46 11.97
CA MET A 79 -10.29 11.44 10.50
C MET A 79 -10.87 12.72 9.90
N GLN A 80 -12.03 13.17 10.39
CA GLN A 80 -12.64 14.43 9.94
C GLN A 80 -11.70 15.62 10.18
N LYS A 81 -11.12 15.73 11.37
CA LYS A 81 -10.18 16.81 11.71
C LYS A 81 -8.99 16.85 10.74
N VAL A 82 -8.33 15.71 10.53
CA VAL A 82 -7.17 15.61 9.62
C VAL A 82 -7.56 16.01 8.19
N LEU A 83 -8.68 15.50 7.68
CA LEU A 83 -9.16 15.83 6.34
C LEU A 83 -9.45 17.32 6.19
N ARG A 84 -10.11 17.94 7.18
CA ARG A 84 -10.37 19.38 7.18
C ARG A 84 -9.07 20.18 7.15
N GLU A 85 -8.12 19.88 8.03
CA GLU A 85 -6.83 20.58 8.11
C GLU A 85 -6.05 20.53 6.80
N ILE A 86 -6.11 19.40 6.07
CA ILE A 86 -5.45 19.26 4.76
C ILE A 86 -6.19 20.08 3.69
N LEU A 87 -7.52 20.06 3.70
CA LEU A 87 -8.34 20.73 2.68
C LEU A 87 -8.41 22.25 2.84
N THR A 88 -8.31 22.80 4.06
CA THR A 88 -8.27 24.26 4.29
C THR A 88 -6.87 24.86 4.24
N LYS A 89 -5.81 24.05 4.20
CA LYS A 89 -4.43 24.52 4.00
C LYS A 89 -4.06 24.69 2.52
N VAL A 90 -5.03 24.60 1.63
CA VAL A 90 -4.89 24.87 0.19
C VAL A 90 -5.18 26.32 -0.10
#